data_AF-A0AAW0B7E1-F1
#
_entry.id   AF-A0AAW0B7E1-F1
#
_cell.length_a   1.000
_cell.length_b   1.000
_cell.length_c   1.000
_cell.angle_alpha   90.00
_cell.angle_beta   90.00
_cell.angle_gamma   90.00
#
_symmetry.space_group_name_H-M   'P 1'
#
loop_
_entity.id
_entity.type
_entity.pdbx_description
1 polymer ?
#
loop_
_entity_poly.entity_id
_entity_poly.type
_entity_poly.pdbx_seq_one_letter_code
_entity_poly.pdbx_strand_id
1 'polypeptide(L)'
;MFALIIKALSAHLRPTLAWLIRSRIPPPAVNKHLVGLSLPTVLYAVKQNASSIFLVPASAADTQILDEEWARWGHGVFPGARIAPVALHSHLQVNGVLFRDVTDMKDLKREFELCNPDLGPVTGLPTWVNRPPSETQTAAILAGGRKPKVAGSVYFLLQSRDKVDLTLSRGRVVLCSTSPMVERGFPHLRISQCWGCHKYGHTRARCNVKKPSCIVCASPVSDPSHSASCSGPVSCLNCGGKHRADSYSCPKRRELTLVLAARMKELQESLDKSSIYPLPYVQTACS
;
A
#
# COMPACT_ATOMS: atom_id res chain seq x y z
N MET A 1 21.13 -29.08 27.66
CA MET A 1 21.96 -28.55 26.54
C MET A 1 21.19 -27.55 25.68
N PHE A 2 19.97 -27.85 25.20
CA PHE A 2 19.15 -26.94 24.39
C PHE A 2 18.77 -25.60 25.06
N ALA A 3 18.47 -25.58 26.37
CA ALA A 3 18.16 -24.35 27.11
C ALA A 3 19.36 -23.38 27.25
N LEU A 4 20.60 -23.91 27.20
CA LEU A 4 21.83 -23.11 27.22
C LEU A 4 22.11 -22.47 25.86
N ILE A 5 21.81 -23.18 24.77
CA ILE A 5 21.91 -22.68 23.39
C ILE A 5 20.91 -21.53 23.16
N ILE A 6 19.68 -21.64 23.67
CA ILE A 6 18.66 -20.58 23.57
C ILE A 6 19.06 -19.32 24.38
N LYS A 7 19.63 -19.49 25.58
CA LYS A 7 20.15 -18.35 26.38
C LYS A 7 21.35 -17.67 25.70
N ALA A 8 22.27 -18.43 25.11
CA ALA A 8 23.43 -17.90 24.39
C ALA A 8 23.03 -17.18 23.09
N LEU A 9 22.08 -17.74 22.33
CA LEU A 9 21.49 -17.09 21.16
C LEU A 9 20.77 -15.80 21.54
N SER A 10 19.94 -15.80 22.59
CA SER A 10 19.26 -14.60 23.10
C SER A 10 20.24 -13.47 23.47
N ALA A 11 21.38 -13.79 24.08
CA ALA A 11 22.37 -12.80 24.50
C ALA A 11 23.12 -12.15 23.32
N HIS A 12 23.43 -12.90 22.26
CA HIS A 12 24.08 -12.37 21.06
C HIS A 12 23.11 -11.73 20.05
N LEU A 13 21.87 -12.22 19.99
CA LEU A 13 20.84 -11.71 19.10
C LEU A 13 20.32 -10.35 19.57
N ARG A 14 20.13 -10.13 20.88
CA ARG A 14 19.58 -8.88 21.43
C ARG A 14 20.32 -7.60 20.99
N PRO A 15 21.66 -7.48 21.14
CA PRO A 15 22.37 -6.26 20.72
C PRO A 15 22.39 -6.10 19.19
N THR A 16 22.56 -7.20 18.45
CA THR A 16 22.60 -7.20 16.98
C THR A 16 21.24 -6.86 16.37
N LEU A 17 20.15 -7.30 16.99
CA LEU A 17 18.77 -7.03 16.56
C LEU A 17 18.21 -5.70 17.07
N ALA A 18 18.58 -5.25 18.28
CA ALA A 18 18.31 -3.89 18.72
C ALA A 18 19.01 -2.86 17.82
N TRP A 19 20.18 -3.22 17.28
CA TRP A 19 20.84 -2.48 16.21
C TRP A 19 20.02 -2.54 14.91
N LEU A 20 19.60 -3.72 14.42
CA LEU A 20 18.73 -3.87 13.23
C LEU A 20 17.42 -3.04 13.30
N ILE A 21 16.81 -2.91 14.48
CA ILE A 21 15.59 -2.10 14.68
C ILE A 21 15.89 -0.59 14.54
N ARG A 22 17.11 -0.15 14.87
CA ARG A 22 17.51 1.26 14.82
C ARG A 22 18.01 1.69 13.43
N SER A 23 18.64 0.79 12.68
CA SER A 23 19.19 1.09 11.35
C SER A 23 18.21 0.76 10.22
N ARG A 24 18.14 1.64 9.20
CA ARG A 24 17.38 1.39 7.96
C ARG A 24 18.16 0.38 7.10
N ILE A 25 18.09 -0.90 7.45
CA ILE A 25 18.89 -1.93 6.79
C ILE A 25 18.18 -2.41 5.52
N PRO A 26 18.89 -2.49 4.37
CA PRO A 26 18.33 -3.05 3.14
C PRO A 26 18.11 -4.57 3.28
N PRO A 27 17.14 -5.16 2.54
CA PRO A 27 16.79 -6.58 2.62
C PRO A 27 17.96 -7.59 2.62
N PRO A 28 19.06 -7.40 1.85
CA PRO A 28 20.19 -8.35 1.84
C PRO A 28 20.86 -8.53 3.20
N ALA A 29 20.93 -7.47 4.01
CA ALA A 29 21.57 -7.54 5.31
C ALA A 29 20.65 -8.14 6.38
N VAL A 30 19.32 -7.99 6.25
CA VAL A 30 18.35 -8.74 7.08
C VAL A 30 18.45 -10.24 6.78
N ASN A 31 18.46 -10.62 5.50
CA ASN A 31 18.55 -12.03 5.11
C ASN A 31 19.84 -12.71 5.56
N LYS A 32 20.99 -12.02 5.53
CA LYS A 32 22.26 -12.55 6.05
C LYS A 32 22.15 -13.01 7.51
N HIS A 33 21.38 -12.27 8.34
CA HIS A 33 21.16 -12.64 9.73
C HIS A 33 20.14 -13.77 9.90
N LEU A 34 19.11 -13.81 9.07
CA LEU A 34 18.08 -14.86 9.11
C LEU A 34 18.62 -16.21 8.62
N VAL A 35 19.46 -16.22 7.59
CA VAL A 35 20.15 -17.43 7.11
C VAL A 35 21.01 -18.04 8.22
N GLY A 36 21.70 -17.22 9.03
CA GLY A 36 22.47 -17.69 10.18
C GLY A 36 21.62 -18.31 11.30
N LEU A 37 20.30 -18.12 11.28
CA LEU A 37 19.34 -18.69 12.22
C LEU A 37 18.56 -19.88 11.61
N SER A 38 18.96 -20.34 10.42
CA SER A 38 18.21 -21.33 9.63
C SER A 38 16.75 -20.92 9.37
N LEU A 39 16.47 -19.61 9.36
CA LEU A 39 15.15 -19.10 9.03
C LEU A 39 14.96 -18.94 7.52
N PRO A 40 13.70 -19.01 7.05
CA PRO A 40 13.37 -18.68 5.68
C PRO A 40 13.86 -17.31 5.22
N THR A 41 14.16 -17.23 3.93
CA THR A 41 14.54 -15.96 3.30
C THR A 41 13.34 -15.03 3.25
N VAL A 42 13.54 -13.77 3.62
CA VAL A 42 12.48 -12.77 3.68
C VAL A 42 12.70 -11.79 2.53
N LEU A 43 11.67 -11.57 1.72
CA LEU A 43 11.78 -10.73 0.52
C LEU A 43 12.10 -9.28 0.88
N TYR A 44 11.55 -8.79 1.99
CA TYR A 44 11.90 -7.51 2.59
C TYR A 44 11.32 -7.42 4.01
N ALA A 45 11.90 -6.51 4.81
CA ALA A 45 11.43 -6.17 6.13
C ALA A 45 10.88 -4.74 6.14
N VAL A 46 9.65 -4.53 6.64
CA VAL A 46 9.07 -3.19 6.79
C VAL A 46 8.95 -2.84 8.28
N LYS A 47 9.67 -1.81 8.71
CA LYS A 47 9.44 -1.21 10.04
C LYS A 47 8.13 -0.41 10.00
N GLN A 48 7.16 -0.78 10.82
CA GLN A 48 5.87 -0.05 10.89
C GLN A 48 5.88 1.00 12.00
N ASN A 49 6.49 0.71 13.16
CA ASN A 49 6.71 1.67 14.24
C ASN A 49 8.01 1.36 15.03
N ALA A 50 8.22 1.99 16.19
CA ALA A 50 9.43 1.78 17.00
C ALA A 50 9.63 0.32 17.47
N SER A 51 8.56 -0.47 17.51
CA SER A 51 8.50 -1.79 18.16
C SER A 51 8.06 -2.93 17.23
N SER A 52 7.73 -2.64 15.96
CA SER A 52 7.24 -3.66 15.03
C SER A 52 7.99 -3.68 13.69
N ILE A 53 8.39 -4.89 13.30
CA ILE A 53 8.97 -5.24 12.00
C ILE A 53 8.04 -6.27 11.36
N PHE A 54 7.70 -6.03 10.10
CA PHE A 54 6.98 -6.95 9.24
C PHE A 54 8.00 -7.73 8.43
N LEU A 55 7.98 -9.05 8.56
CA LEU A 55 8.75 -9.95 7.73
C LEU A 55 7.81 -10.50 6.66
N VAL A 56 8.18 -10.36 5.38
CA VAL A 56 7.44 -10.94 4.27
C VAL A 56 8.20 -12.16 3.74
N PRO A 57 7.77 -13.38 4.09
CA PRO A 57 8.42 -14.61 3.62
C PRO A 57 8.38 -14.73 2.09
N ALA A 58 9.32 -15.50 1.53
CA ALA A 58 9.39 -15.78 0.10
C ALA A 58 8.28 -16.72 -0.39
N SER A 59 7.70 -17.55 0.50
CA SER A 59 6.62 -18.48 0.19
C SER A 59 5.61 -18.66 1.33
N ALA A 60 4.49 -19.32 1.04
CA ALA A 60 3.50 -19.69 2.06
C ALA A 60 4.07 -20.71 3.08
N ALA A 61 4.88 -21.67 2.63
CA ALA A 61 5.55 -22.63 3.50
C ALA A 61 6.52 -21.92 4.48
N ASP A 62 7.24 -20.92 3.98
CA ASP A 62 8.11 -20.08 4.81
C ASP A 62 7.33 -19.26 5.85
N THR A 63 6.06 -18.94 5.58
CA THR A 63 5.18 -18.27 6.55
C THR A 63 4.92 -19.17 7.75
N GLN A 64 4.60 -20.44 7.50
CA GLN A 64 4.35 -21.40 8.58
C GLN A 64 5.60 -21.63 9.43
N ILE A 65 6.77 -21.79 8.79
CA ILE A 65 8.05 -21.91 9.52
C ILE A 65 8.32 -20.67 10.36
N LEU A 66 8.13 -19.47 9.79
CA LEU A 66 8.32 -18.23 10.54
C LEU A 66 7.31 -18.08 11.69
N ASP A 67 6.06 -18.49 11.52
CA ASP A 67 5.03 -18.46 12.57
C ASP A 67 5.33 -19.47 13.69
N GLU A 68 5.79 -20.68 13.35
CA GLU A 68 6.19 -21.71 14.33
C GLU A 68 7.46 -21.32 15.10
N GLU A 69 8.48 -20.78 14.42
CA GLU A 69 9.67 -20.22 15.06
C GLU A 69 9.33 -19.00 15.90
N TRP A 70 8.40 -18.16 15.44
CA TRP A 70 7.91 -17.02 16.20
C TRP A 70 7.18 -17.44 17.46
N ALA A 71 6.29 -18.42 17.40
CA ALA A 71 5.63 -18.97 18.58
C ALA A 71 6.68 -19.50 19.59
N ARG A 72 7.78 -20.06 19.10
CA ARG A 72 8.90 -20.54 19.92
C ARG A 72 9.72 -19.41 20.55
N TRP A 73 9.89 -18.28 19.86
CA TRP A 73 10.66 -17.12 20.34
C TRP A 73 9.81 -16.08 21.10
N GLY A 74 8.49 -16.17 20.93
CA GLY A 74 7.53 -15.08 20.96
C GLY A 74 7.19 -14.46 22.31
N HIS A 75 7.71 -14.98 23.42
CA HIS A 75 7.46 -14.37 24.73
C HIS A 75 8.62 -13.50 25.26
N GLY A 76 9.81 -13.54 24.66
CA GLY A 76 11.00 -12.94 25.31
C GLY A 76 11.88 -12.02 24.46
N VAL A 77 11.76 -12.02 23.13
CA VAL A 77 12.76 -11.36 22.26
C VAL A 77 12.23 -10.08 21.60
N PHE A 78 10.95 -10.04 21.22
CA PHE A 78 10.37 -8.86 20.56
C PHE A 78 8.96 -8.53 21.08
N PRO A 79 8.84 -7.81 22.21
CA PRO A 79 7.55 -7.32 22.66
C PRO A 79 6.93 -6.40 21.60
N GLY A 80 5.92 -6.90 20.87
CA GLY A 80 5.12 -6.09 19.94
C GLY A 80 5.47 -6.20 18.44
N ALA A 81 6.47 -6.99 18.05
CA ALA A 81 6.64 -7.33 16.64
C ALA A 81 5.59 -8.37 16.22
N ARG A 82 5.12 -8.27 14.98
CA ARG A 82 4.13 -9.18 14.41
C ARG A 82 4.64 -9.63 13.06
N ILE A 83 4.74 -10.94 12.87
CA ILE A 83 4.72 -11.49 11.52
C ILE A 83 3.29 -11.28 11.05
N ALA A 84 3.10 -10.29 10.20
CA ALA A 84 1.83 -10.14 9.54
C ALA A 84 1.96 -10.89 8.21
N PRO A 85 1.19 -11.97 7.98
CA PRO A 85 1.09 -12.60 6.66
C PRO A 85 0.35 -11.71 5.66
N VAL A 86 0.24 -10.40 5.93
CA VAL A 86 -0.29 -9.40 5.01
C VAL A 86 0.73 -9.28 3.88
N ALA A 87 0.63 -10.22 2.95
CA ALA A 87 1.34 -10.16 1.71
C ALA A 87 1.04 -8.77 1.12
N LEU A 88 2.07 -8.03 0.71
CA LEU A 88 1.92 -6.72 0.05
C LEU A 88 0.98 -6.75 -1.17
N HIS A 89 0.52 -7.93 -1.56
CA HIS A 89 -0.29 -8.25 -2.72
C HIS A 89 -1.67 -8.85 -2.36
N SER A 90 -2.08 -8.78 -1.09
CA SER A 90 -3.44 -9.13 -0.64
C SER A 90 -4.46 -8.01 -0.87
N HIS A 91 -4.12 -6.98 -1.64
CA HIS A 91 -5.06 -5.91 -1.98
C HIS A 91 -5.82 -6.30 -3.26
N LEU A 92 -7.14 -6.39 -3.15
CA LEU A 92 -8.05 -6.49 -4.27
C LEU A 92 -8.57 -5.10 -4.61
N GLN A 93 -8.41 -4.66 -5.86
CA GLN A 93 -9.03 -3.45 -6.37
C GLN A 93 -10.35 -3.80 -7.04
N VAL A 94 -11.43 -3.17 -6.60
CA VAL A 94 -12.75 -3.27 -7.22
C VAL A 94 -13.05 -1.94 -7.91
N ASN A 95 -13.24 -1.98 -9.22
CA ASN A 95 -13.43 -0.81 -10.08
C ASN A 95 -14.91 -0.61 -10.43
N GLY A 96 -15.34 0.65 -10.56
CA GLY A 96 -16.71 0.96 -11.01
C GLY A 96 -17.75 0.98 -9.90
N VAL A 97 -17.32 1.03 -8.63
CA VAL A 97 -18.24 1.16 -7.48
C VAL A 97 -18.88 2.56 -7.51
N LEU A 98 -20.20 2.63 -7.62
CA LEU A 98 -20.92 3.91 -7.65
C LEU A 98 -20.87 4.59 -6.29
N PHE A 99 -20.60 5.90 -6.27
CA PHE A 99 -20.50 6.64 -5.02
C PHE A 99 -21.82 6.69 -4.24
N ARG A 100 -22.95 6.73 -4.96
CA ARG A 100 -24.28 6.78 -4.35
C ARG A 100 -24.67 5.48 -3.65
N ASP A 101 -24.06 4.36 -4.04
CA ASP A 101 -24.37 3.04 -3.48
C ASP A 101 -23.57 2.79 -2.19
N VAL A 102 -22.68 3.72 -1.81
CA VAL A 102 -21.77 3.57 -0.68
C VAL A 102 -21.96 4.72 0.31
N THR A 103 -22.73 4.46 1.36
CA THR A 103 -22.94 5.40 2.47
C THR A 103 -21.81 5.32 3.51
N ASP A 104 -21.40 4.11 3.91
CA ASP A 104 -20.33 3.84 4.87
C ASP A 104 -19.41 2.71 4.37
N MET A 105 -18.10 2.85 4.59
CA MET A 105 -17.12 1.79 4.33
C MET A 105 -17.34 0.52 5.16
N LYS A 106 -17.95 0.63 6.35
CA LYS A 106 -18.32 -0.51 7.20
C LYS A 106 -19.43 -1.34 6.57
N ASP A 107 -20.41 -0.69 5.97
CA ASP A 107 -21.52 -1.38 5.32
C ASP A 107 -21.07 -1.98 4.00
N LEU A 108 -20.25 -1.27 3.23
CA LEU A 108 -19.63 -1.81 2.03
C LEU A 108 -18.77 -3.04 2.32
N LYS A 109 -18.01 -3.03 3.43
CA LYS A 109 -17.26 -4.19 3.90
C LYS A 109 -18.19 -5.37 4.20
N ARG A 110 -19.25 -5.11 4.98
CA ARG A 110 -20.20 -6.15 5.40
C ARG A 110 -20.89 -6.77 4.19
N GLU A 111 -21.33 -5.96 3.25
CA GLU A 111 -21.91 -6.42 1.99
C GLU A 111 -20.91 -7.28 1.20
N PHE A 112 -19.66 -6.81 1.04
CA PHE A 112 -18.62 -7.58 0.36
C PHE A 112 -18.41 -8.96 1.00
N GLU A 113 -18.32 -9.02 2.33
CA GLU A 113 -18.15 -10.28 3.07
C GLU A 113 -19.37 -11.21 2.96
N LEU A 114 -20.58 -10.66 2.98
CA LEU A 114 -21.83 -11.42 2.82
C LEU A 114 -22.00 -11.98 1.41
N CYS A 115 -21.69 -11.18 0.39
CA CYS A 115 -21.86 -11.56 -1.01
C CYS A 115 -20.71 -12.42 -1.55
N ASN A 116 -19.56 -12.45 -0.88
CA ASN A 116 -18.36 -13.18 -1.32
C ASN A 116 -17.76 -14.01 -0.17
N PRO A 117 -18.54 -14.91 0.48
CA PRO A 117 -18.16 -15.56 1.74
C PRO A 117 -16.90 -16.42 1.63
N ASP A 118 -16.62 -16.96 0.46
CA ASP A 118 -15.48 -17.84 0.22
C ASP A 118 -14.13 -17.09 0.15
N LEU A 119 -14.17 -15.76 -0.02
CA LEU A 119 -12.98 -14.91 0.04
C LEU A 119 -12.50 -14.68 1.48
N GLY A 120 -13.31 -15.05 2.47
CA GLY A 120 -13.04 -14.85 3.89
C GLY A 120 -13.20 -13.38 4.32
N PRO A 121 -12.94 -13.07 5.59
CA PRO A 121 -13.14 -11.73 6.12
C PRO A 121 -12.11 -10.74 5.55
N VAL A 122 -12.54 -9.51 5.32
CA VAL A 122 -11.69 -8.40 4.90
C VAL A 122 -10.93 -7.88 6.13
N THR A 123 -9.63 -7.72 5.97
CA THR A 123 -8.74 -7.16 6.99
C THR A 123 -8.87 -5.63 7.01
N GLY A 124 -9.29 -5.06 8.13
CA GLY A 124 -9.48 -3.61 8.26
C GLY A 124 -10.70 -3.08 7.50
N LEU A 125 -10.69 -1.79 7.19
CA LEU A 125 -11.74 -1.13 6.40
C LEU A 125 -11.30 -0.95 4.94
N PRO A 126 -12.23 -1.09 3.98
CA PRO A 126 -11.96 -0.76 2.59
C PRO A 126 -11.52 0.70 2.44
N THR A 127 -10.70 0.97 1.42
CA THR A 127 -10.17 2.31 1.18
C THR A 127 -10.42 2.76 -0.25
N TRP A 128 -11.03 3.94 -0.43
CA TRP A 128 -11.16 4.56 -1.73
C TRP A 128 -9.80 4.81 -2.39
N VAL A 129 -9.67 4.36 -3.63
CA VAL A 129 -8.58 4.71 -4.53
C VAL A 129 -8.69 6.16 -4.96
N ASN A 130 -9.88 6.53 -5.42
CA ASN A 130 -10.29 7.88 -5.78
C ASN A 130 -11.49 8.19 -4.91
N ARG A 131 -11.38 9.19 -4.03
CA ARG A 131 -12.47 9.56 -3.14
C ARG A 131 -13.63 10.16 -3.95
N PRO A 132 -14.89 9.96 -3.50
CA PRO A 132 -16.01 10.72 -4.03
C PRO A 132 -15.73 12.23 -3.91
N PRO A 133 -16.06 13.03 -4.93
CA PRO A 133 -15.94 14.48 -4.82
C PRO A 133 -16.86 14.98 -3.69
N SER A 134 -16.40 15.96 -2.92
CA SER A 134 -17.29 16.64 -1.96
C SER A 134 -18.43 17.37 -2.70
N GLU A 135 -19.47 17.77 -1.98
CA GLU A 135 -20.57 18.57 -2.56
C GLU A 135 -20.04 19.85 -3.22
N THR A 136 -19.12 20.57 -2.55
CA THR A 136 -18.47 21.76 -3.10
C THR A 136 -17.66 21.45 -4.37
N GLN A 137 -16.95 20.32 -4.39
CA GLN A 137 -16.21 19.90 -5.59
C GLN A 137 -17.16 19.53 -6.73
N THR A 138 -18.28 18.88 -6.41
CA THR A 138 -19.30 18.51 -7.39
C THR A 138 -19.94 19.75 -8.00
N ALA A 139 -20.33 20.74 -7.17
CA ALA A 139 -20.86 22.02 -7.63
C ALA A 139 -19.85 22.77 -8.53
N ALA A 140 -18.57 22.80 -8.16
CA ALA A 140 -17.52 23.44 -8.96
C ALA A 140 -17.27 22.72 -10.31
N ILE A 141 -17.35 21.39 -10.33
CA ILE A 141 -17.24 20.58 -11.55
C ILE A 141 -18.40 20.88 -12.50
N LEU A 142 -19.63 20.92 -11.96
CA LEU A 142 -20.85 21.22 -12.71
C LEU A 142 -20.86 22.67 -13.25
N ALA A 143 -20.48 23.65 -12.42
CA ALA A 143 -20.36 25.05 -12.84
C ALA A 143 -19.35 25.23 -13.98
N GLY A 144 -18.32 24.39 -14.05
CA GLY A 144 -17.37 24.33 -15.16
C GLY A 144 -17.84 23.51 -16.37
N GLY A 145 -19.12 23.11 -16.45
CA GLY A 145 -19.69 22.36 -17.58
C GLY A 145 -19.21 20.91 -17.69
N ARG A 146 -18.60 20.34 -16.64
CA ARG A 146 -18.09 18.97 -16.63
C ARG A 146 -19.00 18.07 -15.83
N LYS A 147 -19.08 16.78 -16.20
CA LYS A 147 -19.82 15.77 -15.44
C LYS A 147 -18.96 15.25 -14.28
N PRO A 148 -19.46 15.22 -13.03
CA PRO A 148 -18.74 14.63 -11.92
C PRO A 148 -18.56 13.13 -12.14
N LYS A 149 -17.47 12.57 -11.60
CA LYS A 149 -17.32 11.12 -11.55
C LYS A 149 -18.44 10.56 -10.66
N VAL A 150 -19.16 9.57 -11.17
CA VAL A 150 -20.24 8.87 -10.44
C VAL A 150 -19.74 7.58 -9.79
N ALA A 151 -18.56 7.11 -10.19
CA ALA A 151 -17.97 5.87 -9.74
C ALA A 151 -16.49 6.04 -9.40
N GLY A 152 -16.01 5.17 -8.52
CA GLY A 152 -14.61 5.09 -8.12
C GLY A 152 -14.09 3.65 -8.07
N SER A 153 -12.91 3.51 -7.49
CA SER A 153 -12.34 2.19 -7.19
C SER A 153 -12.08 2.09 -5.70
N VAL A 154 -12.24 0.88 -5.15
CA VAL A 154 -12.06 0.60 -3.72
C VAL A 154 -11.03 -0.51 -3.57
N TYR A 155 -10.14 -0.36 -2.59
CA TYR A 155 -9.27 -1.44 -2.16
C TYR A 155 -9.89 -2.21 -1.00
N PHE A 156 -9.92 -3.53 -1.13
CA PHE A 156 -10.18 -4.48 -0.06
C PHE A 156 -8.87 -5.18 0.28
N LEU A 157 -8.55 -5.29 1.57
CA LEU A 157 -7.39 -6.05 2.02
C LEU A 157 -7.86 -7.45 2.44
N LEU A 158 -7.57 -8.45 1.62
CA LEU A 158 -7.91 -9.83 1.92
C LEU A 158 -6.87 -10.46 2.85
N GLN A 159 -7.22 -11.60 3.45
CA GLN A 159 -6.33 -12.28 4.41
C GLN A 159 -5.02 -12.78 3.77
N SER A 160 -5.09 -13.19 2.50
CA SER A 160 -3.94 -13.71 1.78
C SER A 160 -3.95 -13.29 0.31
N ARG A 161 -2.77 -13.40 -0.31
CA ARG A 161 -2.60 -13.27 -1.75
C ARG A 161 -3.47 -14.29 -2.49
N ASP A 162 -3.54 -15.53 -2.03
CA ASP A 162 -4.28 -16.60 -2.69
C ASP A 162 -5.76 -16.28 -2.85
N LYS A 163 -6.36 -15.55 -1.89
CA LYS A 163 -7.74 -15.08 -2.01
C LYS A 163 -7.89 -14.03 -3.12
N VAL A 164 -6.90 -13.16 -3.31
CA VAL A 164 -6.88 -12.22 -4.44
C VAL A 164 -6.76 -13.00 -5.75
N ASP A 165 -5.82 -13.94 -5.84
CA ASP A 165 -5.58 -14.75 -7.05
C ASP A 165 -6.84 -15.58 -7.42
N LEU A 166 -7.50 -16.18 -6.43
CA LEU A 166 -8.79 -16.88 -6.60
C LEU A 166 -9.90 -15.94 -7.09
N THR A 167 -9.91 -14.69 -6.62
CA THR A 167 -10.90 -13.69 -7.08
C THR A 167 -10.65 -13.31 -8.53
N LEU A 168 -9.38 -13.05 -8.88
CA LEU A 168 -8.99 -12.71 -10.24
C LEU A 168 -9.23 -13.89 -11.20
N SER A 169 -9.03 -15.13 -10.75
CA SER A 169 -9.26 -16.31 -11.58
C SER A 169 -10.74 -16.48 -11.97
N ARG A 170 -11.64 -16.08 -11.09
CA ARG A 170 -13.09 -16.07 -11.35
C ARG A 170 -13.54 -14.87 -12.17
N GLY A 171 -12.79 -13.78 -12.14
CA GLY A 171 -13.08 -12.54 -12.86
C GLY A 171 -14.32 -11.78 -12.36
N ARG A 172 -14.85 -12.12 -11.18
CA ARG A 172 -16.09 -11.51 -10.65
C ARG A 172 -16.14 -11.52 -9.13
N VAL A 173 -16.65 -10.41 -8.59
CA VAL A 173 -17.13 -10.26 -7.20
C VAL A 173 -18.53 -9.67 -7.27
N VAL A 174 -19.37 -9.95 -6.29
CA VAL A 174 -20.67 -9.30 -6.17
C VAL A 174 -20.56 -8.18 -5.15
N LEU A 175 -20.91 -6.96 -5.58
CA LEU A 175 -20.88 -5.76 -4.73
C LEU A 175 -21.88 -4.72 -5.24
N CYS A 176 -22.64 -4.12 -4.34
CA CYS A 176 -23.72 -3.16 -4.62
C CYS A 176 -24.72 -3.71 -5.66
N SER A 177 -25.08 -5.00 -5.56
CA SER A 177 -25.93 -5.72 -6.53
C SER A 177 -25.39 -5.72 -7.98
N THR A 178 -24.11 -5.44 -8.18
CA THR A 178 -23.43 -5.48 -9.48
C THR A 178 -22.26 -6.46 -9.46
N SER A 179 -21.69 -6.72 -10.64
CA SER A 179 -20.45 -7.51 -10.80
C SER A 179 -19.31 -6.61 -11.29
N PRO A 180 -18.74 -5.75 -10.43
CA PRO A 180 -17.69 -4.82 -10.83
C PRO A 180 -16.41 -5.53 -11.30
N MET A 181 -15.64 -4.82 -12.11
CA MET A 181 -14.33 -5.30 -12.58
C MET A 181 -13.34 -5.36 -11.42
N VAL A 182 -12.58 -6.45 -11.34
CA VAL A 182 -11.57 -6.66 -10.30
C VAL A 182 -10.17 -6.71 -10.87
N GLU A 183 -9.23 -6.14 -10.14
CA GLU A 183 -7.82 -6.12 -10.47
C GLU A 183 -6.98 -6.30 -9.19
N ARG A 184 -5.71 -6.67 -9.36
CA ARG A 184 -4.78 -6.65 -8.24
C ARG A 184 -4.46 -5.22 -7.85
N GLY A 185 -4.55 -4.92 -6.56
CA GLY A 185 -4.20 -3.63 -6.01
C GLY A 185 -2.73 -3.51 -5.65
N PHE A 186 -2.11 -2.39 -6.03
CA PHE A 186 -0.75 -2.03 -5.61
C PHE A 186 -0.71 -0.64 -4.97
N PRO A 187 -1.28 -0.46 -3.76
CA PRO A 187 -1.33 0.86 -3.10
C PRO A 187 0.06 1.49 -2.91
N HIS A 188 1.09 0.66 -2.73
CA HIS A 188 2.47 1.08 -2.53
C HIS A 188 3.19 1.53 -3.82
N LEU A 189 2.65 1.21 -5.01
CA LEU A 189 3.15 1.65 -6.31
C LEU A 189 2.38 2.86 -6.85
N ARG A 190 1.88 3.71 -5.95
CA ARG A 190 1.24 4.99 -6.30
C ARG A 190 2.16 6.15 -6.00
N ILE A 191 2.02 7.22 -6.78
CA ILE A 191 2.72 8.46 -6.49
C ILE A 191 2.23 8.98 -5.14
N SER A 192 3.10 8.93 -4.15
CA SER A 192 2.90 9.61 -2.88
C SER A 192 3.37 11.04 -3.02
N GLN A 193 2.50 11.99 -2.69
CA GLN A 193 2.85 13.40 -2.57
C GLN A 193 2.71 13.81 -1.11
N CYS A 194 3.79 14.38 -0.56
CA CYS A 194 3.79 14.85 0.81
C CYS A 194 2.90 16.08 0.96
N TRP A 195 1.93 16.07 1.88
CA TRP A 195 1.05 17.24 2.11
C TRP A 195 1.74 18.38 2.87
N GLY A 196 2.95 18.15 3.40
CA GLY A 196 3.74 19.20 4.04
C GLY A 196 4.63 19.96 3.07
N CYS A 197 5.45 19.25 2.29
CA CYS A 197 6.43 19.87 1.39
C CYS A 197 6.08 19.72 -0.11
N HIS A 198 4.95 19.10 -0.45
CA HIS A 198 4.45 18.85 -1.81
C HIS A 198 5.41 18.13 -2.78
N LYS A 199 6.53 17.61 -2.29
CA LYS A 199 7.45 16.76 -3.05
C LYS A 199 6.91 15.32 -3.17
N TYR A 200 7.26 14.66 -4.27
CA TYR A 200 6.93 13.25 -4.48
C TYR A 200 7.82 12.30 -3.67
N GLY A 201 7.33 11.07 -3.44
CA GLY A 201 8.11 9.94 -2.91
C GLY A 201 7.99 9.70 -1.40
N HIS A 202 7.26 10.54 -0.66
CA HIS A 202 6.99 10.32 0.75
C HIS A 202 5.67 10.95 1.21
N THR A 203 5.16 10.51 2.35
CA THR A 203 3.97 11.07 3.01
C THR A 203 4.36 12.09 4.08
N ARG A 204 3.40 12.86 4.60
CA ARG A 204 3.65 13.82 5.69
C ARG A 204 4.24 13.16 6.94
N ALA A 205 3.80 11.96 7.27
CA ALA A 205 4.31 11.18 8.40
C ALA A 205 5.82 10.88 8.32
N ARG A 206 6.40 10.89 7.11
CA ARG A 206 7.84 10.66 6.86
C ARG A 206 8.58 11.92 6.42
N CYS A 207 7.95 13.08 6.54
CA CYS A 207 8.52 14.35 6.08
C CYS A 207 9.39 14.97 7.17
N ASN A 208 10.65 15.22 6.84
CA ASN A 208 11.60 15.88 7.75
C ASN A 208 11.53 17.41 7.70
N VAL A 209 10.69 17.98 6.84
CA VAL A 209 10.57 19.43 6.70
C VAL A 209 9.72 19.98 7.85
N LYS A 210 10.33 20.91 8.61
CA LYS A 210 9.68 21.58 9.75
C LYS A 210 8.58 22.54 9.31
N LYS A 211 8.88 23.41 8.33
CA LYS A 211 7.92 24.37 7.77
C LYS A 211 7.29 23.82 6.50
N PRO A 212 5.96 23.75 6.37
CA PRO A 212 5.33 23.34 5.12
C PRO A 212 5.73 24.29 3.98
N SER A 213 5.59 23.83 2.74
CA SER A 213 5.80 24.65 1.54
C SER A 213 4.45 25.00 0.93
N CYS A 214 4.33 26.16 0.31
CA CYS A 214 3.15 26.51 -0.46
C CYS A 214 3.06 25.64 -1.72
N ILE A 215 1.89 25.06 -1.98
CA ILE A 215 1.62 24.26 -3.18
C ILE A 215 1.64 25.09 -4.48
N VAL A 216 1.42 26.42 -4.36
CA VAL A 216 1.33 27.37 -5.48
C VAL A 216 2.69 27.98 -5.80
N CYS A 217 3.35 28.63 -4.83
CA CYS A 217 4.56 29.42 -5.08
C CYS A 217 5.87 28.75 -4.62
N ALA A 218 5.82 27.51 -4.11
CA ALA A 218 6.96 26.77 -3.59
C ALA A 218 7.63 27.32 -2.31
N SER A 219 7.29 28.53 -1.86
CA SER A 219 7.90 29.16 -0.68
C SER A 219 7.56 28.43 0.62
N PRO A 220 8.49 28.35 1.60
CA PRO A 220 8.17 27.87 2.95
C PRO A 220 7.14 28.78 3.63
N VAL A 221 6.13 28.21 4.26
CA VAL A 221 5.06 28.92 4.96
C VAL A 221 4.99 28.50 6.43
N SER A 222 4.68 29.44 7.31
CA SER A 222 4.34 29.17 8.71
C SER A 222 2.86 28.80 8.86
N ASP A 223 1.99 29.38 8.03
CA ASP A 223 0.55 29.17 8.03
C ASP A 223 0.12 28.31 6.82
N PRO A 224 -0.52 27.14 7.04
CA PRO A 224 -1.12 26.33 5.97
C PRO A 224 -2.16 27.07 5.12
N SER A 225 -2.84 28.07 5.68
CA SER A 225 -3.89 28.84 4.99
C SER A 225 -3.35 29.65 3.79
N HIS A 226 -2.04 29.94 3.79
CA HIS A 226 -1.37 30.70 2.73
C HIS A 226 -1.63 30.14 1.33
N SER A 227 -1.77 28.82 1.18
CA SER A 227 -2.01 28.21 -0.14
C SER A 227 -3.38 28.59 -0.74
N ALA A 228 -4.38 28.95 0.06
CA ALA A 228 -5.70 29.35 -0.41
C ALA A 228 -5.74 30.78 -0.94
N SER A 229 -4.89 31.66 -0.41
CA SER A 229 -4.82 33.09 -0.75
C SER A 229 -3.49 33.50 -1.39
N CYS A 230 -2.69 32.53 -1.84
CA CYS A 230 -1.36 32.78 -2.40
C CYS A 230 -1.45 33.58 -3.71
N SER A 231 -0.92 34.81 -3.69
CA SER A 231 -0.73 35.67 -4.87
C SER A 231 0.68 35.60 -5.45
N GLY A 232 1.54 34.73 -4.91
CA GLY A 232 2.93 34.58 -5.37
C GLY A 232 3.03 33.96 -6.77
N PRO A 233 4.19 34.08 -7.44
CA PRO A 233 4.40 33.48 -8.75
C PRO A 233 4.26 31.95 -8.67
N VAL A 234 3.44 31.38 -9.55
CA VAL A 234 3.18 29.93 -9.57
C VAL A 234 4.45 29.18 -9.96
N SER A 235 4.92 28.28 -9.10
CA SER A 235 6.15 27.51 -9.30
C SER A 235 6.04 26.11 -8.68
N CYS A 236 6.40 25.09 -9.47
CA CYS A 236 6.30 23.69 -9.07
C CYS A 236 7.56 23.23 -8.30
N LEU A 237 7.40 22.79 -7.06
CA LEU A 237 8.48 22.24 -6.22
C LEU A 237 9.18 21.00 -6.78
N ASN A 238 8.56 20.31 -7.74
CA ASN A 238 9.07 19.04 -8.28
C ASN A 238 9.84 19.22 -9.60
N CYS A 239 9.51 20.22 -10.41
CA CYS A 239 10.14 20.43 -11.72
C CYS A 239 10.53 21.89 -12.03
N GLY A 240 10.18 22.86 -11.16
CA GLY A 240 10.44 24.28 -11.37
C GLY A 240 9.51 24.97 -12.39
N GLY A 241 8.57 24.25 -13.00
CA GLY A 241 7.67 24.81 -14.02
C GLY A 241 6.59 25.75 -13.47
N LYS A 242 5.98 26.55 -14.35
CA LYS A 242 4.92 27.52 -14.05
C LYS A 242 3.54 26.86 -13.83
N HIS A 243 3.45 25.96 -12.85
CA HIS A 243 2.21 25.30 -12.44
C HIS A 243 2.28 24.89 -10.96
N ARG A 244 1.12 24.62 -10.34
CA ARG A 244 1.05 24.15 -8.94
C ARG A 244 1.70 22.78 -8.78
N ALA A 245 2.30 22.50 -7.61
CA ALA A 245 3.02 21.25 -7.36
C ALA A 245 2.16 19.97 -7.47
N ASP A 246 0.82 20.08 -7.36
CA ASP A 246 -0.15 18.99 -7.53
C ASP A 246 -0.69 18.83 -8.97
N SER A 247 -0.23 19.65 -9.92
CA SER A 247 -0.71 19.57 -11.30
C SER A 247 -0.47 18.20 -11.93
N TYR A 248 -1.46 17.70 -12.67
CA TYR A 248 -1.33 16.50 -13.50
C TYR A 248 -0.46 16.74 -14.74
N SER A 249 -0.29 18.00 -15.17
CA SER A 249 0.58 18.36 -16.29
C SER A 249 2.07 18.44 -15.92
N CYS A 250 2.43 18.19 -14.66
CA CYS A 250 3.82 18.20 -14.21
C CYS A 250 4.64 17.11 -14.92
N PRO A 251 5.74 17.46 -15.63
CA PRO A 251 6.56 16.48 -16.35
C PRO A 251 7.17 15.45 -15.40
N LYS A 252 7.62 15.87 -14.21
CA LYS A 252 8.15 14.96 -13.18
C LYS A 252 7.11 13.96 -12.68
N ARG A 253 5.84 14.39 -12.57
CA ARG A 253 4.73 13.50 -12.20
C ARG A 253 4.50 12.46 -13.29
N ARG A 254 4.47 12.89 -14.56
CA ARG A 254 4.31 11.98 -15.71
C ARG A 254 5.42 10.93 -15.75
N GLU A 255 6.67 11.35 -15.59
CA GLU A 255 7.83 10.46 -15.51
C GLU A 255 7.65 9.40 -14.40
N LEU A 256 7.34 9.84 -13.17
CA LEU A 256 7.11 8.92 -12.05
C LEU A 256 5.92 7.98 -12.29
N THR A 257 4.85 8.44 -12.93
CA THR A 257 3.70 7.59 -13.29
C THR A 257 4.14 6.47 -14.22
N LEU A 258 4.96 6.76 -15.24
CA LEU A 258 5.44 5.76 -16.18
C LEU A 258 6.36 4.74 -15.50
N VAL A 259 7.29 5.19 -14.65
CA VAL A 259 8.18 4.30 -13.88
C VAL A 259 7.38 3.38 -12.96
N LEU A 260 6.40 3.93 -12.23
CA LEU A 260 5.57 3.14 -11.33
C LEU A 260 4.63 2.18 -12.07
N ALA A 261 4.11 2.58 -13.24
CA ALA A 261 3.30 1.71 -14.08
C ALA A 261 4.12 0.53 -14.64
N ALA A 262 5.35 0.78 -15.11
CA ALA A 262 6.27 -0.27 -15.54
C ALA A 262 6.56 -1.26 -14.40
N ARG A 263 6.91 -0.74 -13.22
CA ARG A 263 7.14 -1.57 -12.02
C ARG A 263 5.90 -2.36 -11.59
N MET A 264 4.72 -1.76 -11.72
CA MET A 264 3.45 -2.42 -11.43
C MET A 264 3.21 -3.58 -12.38
N LYS A 265 3.48 -3.39 -13.67
CA LYS A 265 3.39 -4.43 -14.70
C LYS A 265 4.37 -5.58 -14.44
N GLU A 266 5.65 -5.27 -14.20
CA GLU A 266 6.68 -6.28 -13.87
C GLU A 266 6.30 -7.10 -12.64
N LEU A 267 5.80 -6.43 -11.59
CA LEU A 267 5.36 -7.09 -10.37
C LEU A 267 4.12 -7.97 -10.62
N GLN A 268 3.15 -7.47 -11.37
CA GLN A 268 1.97 -8.23 -11.76
C GLN A 268 2.36 -9.50 -12.51
N GLU A 269 3.22 -9.41 -13.53
CA GLU A 269 3.71 -10.57 -14.29
C GLU A 269 4.45 -11.59 -13.41
N SER A 270 5.26 -11.11 -12.46
CA SER A 270 5.95 -11.98 -11.49
C SER A 270 4.97 -12.72 -10.57
N LEU A 271 3.92 -12.03 -10.11
CA LEU A 271 2.87 -12.64 -9.31
C LEU A 271 2.06 -13.65 -10.13
N ASP A 272 1.69 -13.30 -11.35
CA ASP A 272 0.90 -14.19 -12.20
C ASP A 272 1.66 -15.49 -12.54
N LYS A 273 2.97 -15.41 -12.78
CA LYS A 273 3.84 -16.59 -12.97
C LYS A 273 3.94 -17.50 -11.74
N SER A 274 3.76 -16.95 -10.54
CA SER A 274 3.81 -17.69 -9.28
C SER A 274 2.43 -18.06 -8.74
N SER A 275 1.36 -17.71 -9.45
CA SER A 275 0.00 -18.04 -9.02
C SER A 275 -0.28 -19.52 -9.28
N ILE A 276 -0.87 -20.17 -8.27
CA ILE A 276 -1.36 -21.56 -8.40
C ILE A 276 -2.73 -21.63 -9.08
N TYR A 277 -3.42 -20.50 -9.18
CA TYR A 277 -4.70 -20.43 -9.88
C TYR A 277 -4.42 -20.10 -11.35
N PRO A 278 -4.98 -20.88 -12.30
CA PRO A 278 -4.96 -20.48 -13.69
C PRO A 278 -5.77 -19.20 -13.79
N LEU A 279 -5.08 -18.07 -13.90
CA LEU A 279 -5.75 -16.82 -14.21
C LEU A 279 -6.39 -17.01 -15.58
N PRO A 280 -7.66 -16.58 -15.77
CA PRO A 280 -8.27 -16.61 -17.07
C PRO A 280 -7.29 -15.87 -17.95
N TYR A 281 -6.69 -16.60 -18.90
CA TYR A 281 -5.83 -16.02 -19.90
C TYR A 281 -6.67 -14.86 -20.42
N VAL A 282 -6.22 -13.63 -20.14
CA VAL A 282 -6.88 -12.45 -20.66
C VAL A 282 -6.74 -12.64 -22.15
N GLN A 283 -7.76 -13.23 -22.77
CA GLN A 283 -7.87 -13.31 -24.20
C GLN A 283 -7.72 -11.87 -24.59
N THR A 284 -6.60 -11.57 -25.24
CA THR A 284 -6.24 -10.26 -25.75
C THR A 284 -7.51 -9.67 -26.32
N ALA A 285 -8.09 -8.71 -25.60
CA ALA A 285 -9.32 -8.09 -26.02
C ALA A 285 -9.07 -7.53 -27.43
N CYS A 286 -9.97 -7.89 -28.33
CA CYS A 286 -9.92 -7.67 -29.77
C CYS A 286 -9.27 -6.33 -30.15
N SER A 287 -8.32 -6.43 -31.08
CA SER A 287 -7.89 -5.36 -31.99
C SER A 287 -9.06 -4.61 -32.61
#